data_AF-E3ZL14-F1
#
_entry.id   AF-E3ZL14-F1
#
_cell.length_a   1.000
_cell.length_b   1.000
_cell.length_c   1.000
_cell.angle_alpha   90.00
_cell.angle_beta   90.00
_cell.angle_gamma   90.00
#
_symmetry.space_group_name_H-M   'P 1'
#
loop_
_entity.id
_entity.type
_entity.pdbx_description
1 polymer ?
#
loop_
_entity_poly.entity_id
_entity_poly.type
_entity_poly.pdbx_seq_one_letter_code
_entity_poly.pdbx_strand_id
1 'polypeptide(L)'
;MIEVENTLNITSEIGKLRTVLVKRPGSELENITPEYLHSLLFDDIPYLKMMQKEHDYFVKTMQDAQIEVLYLENLAAEALRESGDKEIF
;
A
#
# COMPACT_ATOMS: atom_id res chain seq x y z
N MET A 1 6.04 31.21 -9.84
CA MET A 1 4.91 30.29 -10.12
C MET A 1 5.51 28.92 -10.28
N ILE A 2 5.26 28.01 -9.35
CA ILE A 2 5.62 26.61 -9.51
C ILE A 2 4.44 26.00 -10.27
N GLU A 3 4.67 25.55 -11.51
CA GLU A 3 3.68 24.71 -12.18
C GLU A 3 3.55 23.44 -11.35
N VAL A 4 2.37 23.23 -10.76
CA VAL A 4 2.02 21.95 -10.18
C VAL A 4 1.73 21.04 -11.36
N GLU A 5 2.76 20.35 -11.84
CA GLU A 5 2.58 19.23 -12.76
C GLU A 5 1.60 18.25 -12.09
N ASN A 6 0.54 17.86 -12.80
CA ASN A 6 -0.48 16.96 -12.26
C ASN A 6 0.17 15.61 -11.94
N THR A 7 0.46 15.37 -10.67
CA THR A 7 1.24 14.22 -10.19
C THR A 7 0.50 12.89 -10.43
N LEU A 8 -0.81 12.95 -10.65
CA LEU A 8 -1.68 11.81 -10.94
C LEU A 8 -2.21 11.89 -12.37
N ASN A 9 -2.13 10.76 -13.09
CA ASN A 9 -2.65 10.62 -14.44
C ASN A 9 -3.27 9.22 -14.64
N ILE A 10 -4.53 9.07 -14.27
CA ILE A 10 -5.30 7.82 -14.37
C ILE A 10 -6.52 8.09 -15.26
N THR A 11 -6.46 7.68 -16.52
CA THR A 11 -7.53 7.94 -17.51
C THR A 11 -8.16 6.66 -18.06
N SER A 12 -7.73 5.48 -17.59
CA SER A 12 -8.20 4.17 -18.03
C SER A 12 -7.85 3.10 -17.01
N GLU A 13 -8.74 2.10 -16.87
CA GLU A 13 -8.54 0.90 -16.04
C GLU A 13 -7.74 -0.21 -16.74
N ILE A 14 -7.53 -0.09 -18.06
CA ILE A 14 -6.86 -1.11 -18.90
C ILE A 14 -5.63 -0.57 -19.64
N GLY A 15 -5.31 0.70 -19.46
CA GLY A 15 -4.12 1.32 -20.01
C GLY A 15 -2.84 0.71 -19.45
N LYS A 16 -1.71 0.97 -20.09
CA LYS A 16 -0.41 0.53 -19.56
C LYS A 16 -0.16 1.15 -18.19
N LEU A 17 -0.18 0.33 -17.14
CA LEU A 17 0.14 0.74 -15.78
C LEU A 17 1.60 1.20 -15.69
N ARG A 18 1.84 2.35 -15.07
CA ARG A 18 3.19 2.94 -14.91
C ARG A 18 3.62 2.97 -13.45
N THR A 19 2.73 3.39 -12.57
CA THR A 19 2.96 3.49 -11.13
C THR A 19 1.77 2.94 -10.38
N VAL A 20 2.00 2.22 -9.29
CA VAL A 20 0.96 1.67 -8.41
C VAL A 20 1.32 1.90 -6.95
N LEU A 21 0.31 2.17 -6.12
CA LEU A 21 0.44 2.26 -4.67
C LEU A 21 -0.07 0.97 -4.02
N VAL A 22 0.73 0.37 -3.16
CA VAL A 22 0.38 -0.85 -2.41
C VAL A 22 0.62 -0.67 -0.90
N LYS A 23 -0.01 -1.50 -0.08
CA LYS A 23 0.26 -1.61 1.36
C LYS A 23 0.68 -3.04 1.65
N ARG A 24 1.91 -3.23 2.12
CA ARG A 24 2.38 -4.56 2.51
C ARG A 24 1.66 -5.00 3.79
N PRO A 25 1.13 -6.24 3.87
CA PRO A 25 0.61 -6.78 5.12
C PRO A 25 1.65 -6.71 6.25
N GLY A 26 1.30 -6.06 7.35
CA GLY A 26 2.15 -5.89 8.53
C GLY A 26 1.55 -6.53 9.78
N SER A 27 2.13 -6.17 10.94
CA SER A 27 1.70 -6.68 12.25
C SER A 27 0.26 -6.31 12.61
N GLU A 28 -0.38 -5.39 11.89
CA GLU A 28 -1.81 -5.12 12.03
C GLU A 28 -2.66 -6.39 11.90
N LEU A 29 -2.24 -7.35 11.08
CA LEU A 29 -2.97 -8.59 10.85
C LEU A 29 -2.78 -9.62 11.98
N GLU A 30 -1.71 -9.51 12.78
CA GLU A 30 -1.51 -10.37 13.95
C GLU A 30 -2.47 -10.02 15.10
N ASN A 31 -3.08 -8.83 15.06
CA ASN A 31 -4.05 -8.39 16.05
C ASN A 31 -5.48 -8.88 15.75
N ILE A 32 -5.68 -9.62 14.66
CA ILE A 32 -6.99 -10.14 14.28
C ILE A 32 -7.27 -11.42 15.05
N THR A 33 -8.32 -11.40 15.87
CA THR A 33 -8.81 -12.57 16.61
C THR A 33 -10.09 -13.10 15.99
N PRO A 34 -10.47 -14.37 16.26
CA PRO A 34 -11.71 -14.95 15.74
C PRO A 34 -12.97 -14.15 16.12
N GLU A 35 -12.96 -13.49 17.29
CA GLU A 35 -14.09 -12.69 17.78
C GLU A 35 -14.33 -11.43 16.94
N TYR A 36 -13.26 -10.77 16.50
CA TYR A 36 -13.34 -9.51 15.76
C TYR A 36 -13.29 -9.67 14.24
N LEU A 37 -13.02 -10.87 13.74
CA LEU A 37 -12.76 -11.19 12.34
C LEU A 37 -13.78 -10.55 11.37
N HIS A 38 -15.07 -10.85 11.56
CA HIS A 38 -16.13 -10.32 10.70
C HIS A 38 -16.33 -8.80 10.84
N SER A 39 -16.11 -8.25 12.04
CA SER A 39 -16.20 -6.81 12.26
C SER A 39 -15.07 -6.03 11.57
N LEU A 40 -13.94 -6.69 11.36
CA LEU A 40 -12.77 -6.15 10.65
C LEU A 40 -12.80 -6.47 9.15
N LEU A 41 -13.92 -7.00 8.63
CA LEU A 41 -14.13 -7.34 7.22
C LEU A 41 -13.17 -8.43 6.69
N PHE A 42 -12.77 -9.36 7.55
CA PHE A 42 -12.03 -10.56 7.17
C PHE A 42 -12.95 -11.79 7.16
N ASP A 43 -12.76 -12.66 6.17
CA ASP A 43 -13.50 -13.92 6.04
C ASP A 43 -12.81 -15.10 6.73
N ASP A 44 -11.49 -15.04 6.91
CA ASP A 44 -10.69 -16.08 7.58
C ASP A 44 -9.46 -15.49 8.30
N ILE A 45 -8.87 -16.26 9.21
CA ILE A 45 -7.75 -15.83 10.05
C ILE A 45 -6.49 -15.65 9.18
N PRO A 46 -5.89 -14.45 9.18
CA PRO A 46 -4.68 -14.18 8.41
C PRO A 46 -3.49 -15.04 8.83
N TYR A 47 -2.78 -15.61 7.85
CA TYR A 47 -1.43 -16.14 8.07
C TYR A 47 -0.39 -15.14 7.54
N LEU A 48 0.00 -14.19 8.39
CA LEU A 48 0.82 -13.03 8.00
C LEU A 48 2.07 -13.41 7.18
N LYS A 49 2.82 -14.42 7.60
CA LYS A 49 4.05 -14.84 6.91
C LYS A 49 3.78 -15.31 5.48
N MET A 50 2.66 -15.99 5.23
CA MET A 50 2.29 -16.42 3.88
C MET A 50 1.77 -15.24 3.06
N MET A 51 0.89 -14.41 3.62
CA MET A 51 0.36 -13.22 2.95
C MET A 51 1.47 -12.26 2.53
N GLN A 52 2.50 -12.10 3.36
CA GLN A 52 3.69 -11.33 3.02
C GLN A 52 4.45 -11.92 1.82
N LYS A 53 4.66 -13.24 1.79
CA LYS A 53 5.30 -13.90 0.64
C LYS A 53 4.51 -13.74 -0.65
N GLU A 54 3.19 -13.88 -0.58
CA GLU A 54 2.29 -13.70 -1.72
C GLU A 54 2.30 -12.26 -2.21
N HIS A 55 2.22 -11.29 -1.31
CA HIS A 55 2.32 -9.87 -1.63
C HIS A 55 3.68 -9.52 -2.25
N ASP A 56 4.78 -10.04 -1.69
CA ASP A 56 6.13 -9.81 -2.21
C ASP A 56 6.28 -10.37 -3.63
N TYR A 57 5.69 -11.55 -3.91
CA TYR A 57 5.63 -12.12 -5.25
C TYR A 57 4.78 -11.28 -6.23
N PHE A 58 3.63 -10.77 -5.76
CA PHE A 58 2.77 -9.89 -6.54
C PHE A 58 3.49 -8.59 -6.93
N VAL A 59 4.16 -7.94 -5.96
CA VAL A 59 4.99 -6.75 -6.20
C VAL A 59 6.14 -7.05 -7.16
N LYS A 60 6.83 -8.19 -6.98
CA LYS A 60 7.92 -8.59 -7.86
C LYS A 60 7.46 -8.73 -9.31
N THR A 61 6.28 -9.31 -9.53
CA THR A 61 5.68 -9.44 -10.86
C THR A 61 5.42 -8.08 -11.51
N MET A 62 4.94 -7.09 -10.75
CA MET A 62 4.75 -5.72 -11.25
C MET A 62 6.09 -5.04 -11.57
N GLN A 63 7.10 -5.20 -10.71
CA GLN A 63 8.44 -4.65 -10.93
C GLN A 63 9.12 -5.27 -12.15
N ASP A 64 8.97 -6.58 -12.37
CA ASP A 64 9.50 -7.27 -13.55
C ASP A 64 8.82 -6.78 -14.84
N ALA A 65 7.57 -6.34 -14.75
CA ALA A 65 6.86 -5.64 -15.82
C ALA A 65 7.22 -4.13 -15.94
N GLN A 66 8.25 -3.68 -15.22
CA GLN A 66 8.74 -2.29 -15.19
C GLN A 66 7.71 -1.27 -14.68
N ILE A 67 6.82 -1.69 -13.78
CA ILE A 67 5.89 -0.81 -13.07
C ILE A 67 6.59 -0.30 -11.81
N GLU A 68 6.51 1.01 -11.57
CA GLU A 68 6.94 1.62 -10.32
C GLU A 68 5.97 1.25 -9.19
N VAL A 69 6.49 0.67 -8.11
CA VAL A 69 5.68 0.26 -6.95
C VAL A 69 6.02 1.15 -5.76
N LEU A 70 5.05 1.95 -5.35
CA LEU A 70 5.11 2.80 -4.17
C LEU A 70 4.44 2.10 -2.98
N TYR A 71 4.93 2.33 -1.77
CA TYR A 71 4.38 1.77 -0.54
C TYR A 71 3.69 2.86 0.28
N LEU A 72 2.46 2.59 0.73
CA LEU A 72 1.66 3.52 1.52
C LEU A 72 2.38 3.94 2.80
N GLU A 73 2.98 3.00 3.52
CA GLU A 73 3.73 3.24 4.75
C GLU A 73 4.93 4.16 4.53
N ASN A 74 5.59 4.07 3.36
CA ASN A 74 6.75 4.88 3.03
C ASN A 74 6.33 6.32 2.69
N LEU A 75 5.30 6.47 1.86
CA LEU A 75 4.77 7.79 1.49
C LEU A 75 4.14 8.51 2.69
N ALA A 76 3.42 7.79 3.55
CA ALA A 76 2.88 8.36 4.78
C ALA A 76 4.02 8.82 5.71
N ALA A 77 5.07 8.00 5.88
CA ALA A 77 6.24 8.40 6.66
C ALA A 77 6.97 9.61 6.06
N GLU A 78 7.02 9.72 4.73
CA GLU A 78 7.57 10.88 4.03
C GLU A 78 6.76 12.15 4.28
N ALA A 79 5.44 12.09 4.04
CA ALA A 79 4.55 13.21 4.28
C ALA A 79 4.64 13.73 5.72
N LEU A 80 4.69 12.83 6.71
CA LEU A 80 4.86 13.21 8.12
C LEU A 80 6.21 13.89 8.38
N ARG A 81 7.30 13.42 7.76
CA ARG A 81 8.63 14.06 7.89
C ARG A 81 8.64 15.46 7.28
N GLU A 82 8.00 15.63 6.13
CA GLU A 82 7.95 16.92 5.42
C GLU A 82 7.01 17.93 6.07
N SER A 83 5.92 17.46 6.69
CA SER A 83 4.95 18.33 7.36
C SER A 83 5.52 19.06 8.59
N GLY A 84 6.58 18.54 9.20
CA GLY A 84 7.19 19.10 10.42
C GLY A 84 6.38 18.87 11.70
N ASP A 85 5.07 18.61 11.60
CA ASP A 85 4.14 18.49 12.73
C ASP A 85 3.58 17.06 12.86
N LYS A 86 4.29 16.22 13.60
CA LYS A 86 3.86 14.85 13.89
C LYS A 86 2.60 14.76 14.76
N GLU A 87 2.25 15.82 15.51
CA GLU A 87 1.15 15.78 16.48
C GLU A 87 -0.23 16.13 15.88
N ILE A 88 -0.28 16.55 14.62
CA ILE A 88 -1.55 16.84 13.92
C ILE A 88 -2.22 15.54 13.40
N PHE A 89 -1.49 14.42 13.40
CA PHE A 89 -1.91 13.11 12.89
C PHE A 89 -1.92 12.06 13.99
#